data_AF-A0A932D747-F1
#
_entry.id   AF-A0A932D747-F1
#
_cell.length_a   1.000
_cell.length_b   1.000
_cell.length_c   1.000
_cell.angle_alpha   90.00
_cell.angle_beta   90.00
_cell.angle_gamma   90.00
#
_symmetry.space_group_name_H-M   'P 1'
#
loop_
_entity.id
_entity.type
_entity.pdbx_description
1 polymer ?
#
loop_
_entity_poly.entity_id
_entity_poly.type
_entity_poly.pdbx_seq_one_letter_code
_entity_poly.pdbx_strand_id
1 'polypeptide(L)'
;RGALEVIDVSNPANPQRIGAYDTDGEAWGVAVSGNFAYVRAWAGLQVIDVSDPANPRRVGGNSAFDSAFDASAVVVHGDNVYVVAAEGLVILNTYQPSLRLEPPFRLDAAGFHLQLRAESGQAVRLQRSTDLKTWTDWQTVTGTGSSQPLVDENAGADPVRFYRALVP
;
A
#
# COMPACT_ATOMS: atom_id res chain seq x y z
N ARG A 1 -21.11 -9.85 14.44
CA ARG A 1 -20.30 -10.32 13.28
C ARG A 1 -20.19 -9.13 12.34
N GLY A 2 -18.99 -8.61 12.06
CA GLY A 2 -18.78 -7.64 11.00
C GLY A 2 -18.24 -8.33 9.76
N ALA A 3 -18.64 -7.87 8.58
CA ALA A 3 -18.14 -8.40 7.32
C ALA A 3 -18.00 -7.27 6.30
N LEU A 4 -17.01 -7.42 5.42
CA LEU A 4 -16.99 -6.75 4.13
C LEU A 4 -17.83 -7.59 3.16
N GLU A 5 -18.84 -6.99 2.54
CA GLU A 5 -19.59 -7.62 1.46
C GLU A 5 -19.20 -7.01 0.12
N VAL A 6 -19.07 -7.85 -0.90
CA VAL A 6 -18.82 -7.43 -2.27
C VAL A 6 -20.07 -7.69 -3.08
N ILE A 7 -20.66 -6.61 -3.60
CA ILE A 7 -21.93 -6.64 -4.33
C ILE A 7 -21.68 -6.20 -5.77
N ASP A 8 -22.02 -7.06 -6.72
CA ASP A 8 -22.12 -6.71 -8.14
C ASP A 8 -23.40 -5.90 -8.37
N VAL A 9 -23.22 -4.69 -8.91
CA VAL A 9 -24.28 -3.74 -9.25
C VAL A 9 -24.36 -3.49 -10.76
N SER A 10 -23.75 -4.35 -11.58
CA SER A 10 -23.80 -4.30 -13.04
C SER A 10 -25.22 -4.30 -13.60
N ASN A 11 -26.16 -4.95 -12.90
CA ASN A 11 -27.59 -4.75 -13.06
C ASN A 11 -28.17 -4.01 -11.83
N PRO A 12 -28.42 -2.70 -11.92
CA PRO A 12 -28.96 -1.92 -10.81
C PRO A 12 -30.35 -2.37 -10.32
N ALA A 13 -31.14 -3.05 -11.16
CA ALA A 13 -32.44 -3.59 -10.78
C ALA A 13 -32.32 -4.92 -10.03
N ASN A 14 -31.15 -5.57 -10.07
CA ASN A 14 -30.89 -6.82 -9.38
C ASN A 14 -29.43 -6.92 -8.87
N PRO A 15 -29.05 -6.17 -7.82
CA PRO A 15 -27.75 -6.31 -7.20
C PRO A 15 -27.52 -7.72 -6.67
N GLN A 16 -26.32 -8.26 -6.83
CA GLN A 16 -25.97 -9.62 -6.39
C GLN A 16 -24.75 -9.60 -5.49
N ARG A 17 -24.83 -10.24 -4.33
CA ARG A 17 -23.64 -10.47 -3.51
C ARG A 17 -22.78 -11.53 -4.18
N ILE A 18 -21.55 -11.16 -4.56
CA ILE A 18 -20.60 -12.04 -5.26
C ILE A 18 -19.44 -12.51 -4.38
N GLY A 19 -19.21 -11.84 -3.24
CA GLY A 19 -18.15 -12.21 -2.30
C GLY A 19 -18.38 -11.61 -0.91
N ALA A 20 -17.60 -12.08 0.06
CA ALA A 20 -17.51 -11.46 1.37
C ALA A 20 -16.20 -11.84 2.07
N TYR A 21 -15.84 -11.05 3.07
CA TYR A 21 -14.78 -11.34 4.01
C TYR A 21 -15.26 -11.06 5.43
N ASP A 22 -15.17 -12.06 6.31
CA ASP A 22 -15.46 -11.88 7.73
C ASP A 22 -14.32 -11.10 8.38
N THR A 23 -14.60 -9.88 8.81
CA THR A 23 -13.61 -9.04 9.47
C THR A 23 -13.37 -9.50 10.90
N ASP A 24 -12.17 -9.25 11.42
CA ASP A 24 -11.86 -9.40 12.85
C ASP A 24 -12.68 -8.39 13.70
N GLY A 25 -13.93 -8.75 13.97
CA GLY A 25 -14.93 -7.93 14.69
C GLY A 25 -15.85 -7.11 13.79
N GLU A 26 -16.59 -6.17 14.39
CA GLU A 26 -17.55 -5.32 13.66
C GLU A 26 -16.84 -4.37 12.70
N ALA A 27 -17.36 -4.23 11.48
CA ALA A 27 -16.83 -3.30 10.48
C ALA A 27 -17.65 -2.00 10.53
N TRP A 28 -16.98 -0.86 10.64
CA TRP A 28 -17.60 0.47 10.78
C TRP A 28 -17.44 1.35 9.55
N GLY A 29 -16.42 1.08 8.73
CA GLY A 29 -16.16 1.86 7.53
C GLY A 29 -15.32 1.10 6.53
N VAL A 30 -15.51 1.41 5.26
CA VAL A 30 -14.72 0.89 4.15
C VAL A 30 -14.35 2.02 3.21
N ALA A 31 -13.10 2.04 2.78
CA ALA A 31 -12.64 2.84 1.65
C ALA A 31 -11.86 1.95 0.69
N VAL A 32 -11.85 2.28 -0.59
CA VAL A 32 -11.21 1.46 -1.63
C VAL A 32 -10.20 2.32 -2.37
N SER A 33 -9.03 1.76 -2.66
CA SER A 33 -8.07 2.32 -3.61
C SER A 33 -7.38 1.20 -4.39
N GLY A 34 -7.48 1.28 -5.72
CA GLY A 34 -7.12 0.20 -6.61
C GLY A 34 -7.86 -1.09 -6.25
N ASN A 35 -7.11 -2.17 -6.07
CA ASN A 35 -7.62 -3.49 -5.71
C ASN A 35 -7.72 -3.73 -4.21
N PHE A 36 -7.57 -2.70 -3.37
CA PHE A 36 -7.53 -2.87 -1.92
C PHE A 36 -8.67 -2.12 -1.23
N ALA A 37 -9.39 -2.84 -0.39
CA ALA A 37 -10.34 -2.30 0.57
C ALA A 37 -9.64 -2.11 1.93
N TYR A 38 -9.74 -0.90 2.46
CA TYR A 38 -9.32 -0.52 3.80
C TYR A 38 -10.56 -0.55 4.68
N VAL A 39 -10.65 -1.58 5.51
CA VAL A 39 -11.81 -1.79 6.37
C VAL A 39 -11.44 -1.43 7.79
N ARG A 40 -12.18 -0.46 8.33
CA ARG A 40 -12.09 -0.10 9.73
C ARG A 40 -12.97 -1.04 10.52
N ALA A 41 -12.36 -1.89 11.34
CA ALA A 41 -13.04 -2.88 12.17
C ALA A 41 -12.70 -2.72 13.66
N TRP A 42 -13.41 -3.44 14.52
CA TRP A 42 -13.17 -3.48 15.96
C TRP A 42 -11.71 -3.76 16.30
N ALA A 43 -11.09 -4.76 15.66
CA ALA A 43 -9.69 -5.11 15.88
C ALA A 43 -8.67 -4.16 15.21
N GLY A 44 -9.12 -3.01 14.68
CA GLY A 44 -8.27 -2.03 14.03
C GLY A 44 -8.50 -1.88 12.52
N LEU A 45 -7.50 -1.36 11.81
CA LEU A 45 -7.54 -1.26 10.36
C LEU A 45 -7.17 -2.60 9.72
N GLN A 46 -7.96 -3.09 8.77
CA GLN A 46 -7.65 -4.25 7.94
C GLN A 46 -7.51 -3.83 6.48
N VAL A 47 -6.52 -4.41 5.79
CA VAL A 47 -6.31 -4.22 4.36
C VAL A 47 -6.66 -5.53 3.67
N ILE A 48 -7.67 -5.48 2.81
CA ILE A 48 -8.23 -6.62 2.10
C ILE A 48 -7.99 -6.44 0.61
N ASP A 49 -7.33 -7.39 -0.01
CA ASP A 49 -7.23 -7.50 -1.46
C ASP A 49 -8.57 -8.01 -2.02
N VAL A 50 -9.15 -7.22 -2.91
CA VAL A 50 -10.42 -7.45 -3.61
C VAL A 50 -10.22 -7.56 -5.13
N SER A 51 -8.99 -7.84 -5.59
CA SER A 51 -8.68 -8.07 -7.02
C SER A 51 -9.42 -9.26 -7.63
N ASP A 52 -9.74 -10.27 -6.81
CA ASP A 52 -10.77 -11.27 -7.08
C ASP A 52 -11.99 -10.95 -6.20
N PRO A 53 -13.03 -10.29 -6.74
CA PRO A 53 -14.21 -9.88 -5.99
C PRO A 53 -14.98 -11.05 -5.35
N ALA A 54 -14.85 -12.27 -5.90
CA ALA A 54 -15.50 -13.46 -5.37
C ALA A 54 -14.73 -14.08 -4.19
N ASN A 55 -13.42 -13.82 -4.09
CA ASN A 55 -12.54 -14.35 -3.06
C ASN A 55 -11.68 -13.26 -2.41
N PRO A 56 -12.27 -12.28 -1.70
CA PRO A 56 -11.49 -11.28 -0.99
C PRO A 56 -10.59 -11.89 0.08
N ARG A 57 -9.39 -11.34 0.26
CA ARG A 57 -8.41 -11.87 1.22
C ARG A 57 -7.68 -10.77 1.97
N ARG A 58 -7.50 -10.92 3.28
CA ARG A 58 -6.70 -9.97 4.06
C ARG A 58 -5.21 -10.09 3.71
N VAL A 59 -4.58 -8.96 3.42
CA VAL A 59 -3.16 -8.85 3.04
C VAL A 59 -2.36 -7.99 4.03
N GLY A 60 -3.04 -7.30 4.94
CA GLY A 60 -2.40 -6.50 5.96
C GLY A 60 -3.39 -5.91 6.97
N GLY A 61 -2.88 -5.02 7.81
CA GLY A 61 -3.68 -4.29 8.79
C GLY A 61 -2.82 -3.76 9.93
N ASN A 62 -3.46 -3.02 10.83
CA ASN A 62 -2.84 -2.48 12.02
C ASN A 62 -3.84 -2.52 13.18
N SER A 63 -3.50 -3.32 14.21
CA SER A 63 -4.28 -3.49 15.43
C SER A 63 -4.01 -2.44 16.49
N ALA A 64 -2.97 -1.61 16.34
CA ALA A 64 -2.69 -0.50 17.25
C ALA A 64 -3.77 0.59 17.20
N PHE A 65 -4.67 0.50 16.21
CA PHE A 65 -5.86 1.31 16.14
C PHE A 65 -7.07 0.59 16.72
N ASP A 66 -6.97 -0.42 17.59
CA ASP A 66 -8.20 -0.86 18.27
C ASP A 66 -8.85 0.39 18.93
N SER A 67 -10.15 0.57 18.74
CA SER A 67 -10.86 1.67 19.40
C SER A 67 -11.99 1.10 20.21
N ALA A 68 -12.02 1.45 21.49
CA ALA A 68 -13.19 1.30 22.36
C ALA A 68 -14.37 2.23 21.97
N PHE A 69 -14.37 2.79 20.76
CA PHE A 69 -15.38 3.73 20.26
C PHE A 69 -16.07 3.19 19.01
N ASP A 70 -17.40 3.33 19.00
CA ASP A 70 -18.34 2.66 18.07
C ASP A 70 -18.44 3.28 16.67
N ALA A 71 -17.70 4.36 16.37
CA ALA A 71 -17.79 5.03 15.07
C ALA A 71 -16.45 5.56 14.62
N SER A 72 -15.87 4.92 13.62
CA SER A 72 -14.62 5.36 13.00
C SER A 72 -14.74 5.31 11.49
N ALA A 73 -14.37 6.43 10.85
CA ALA A 73 -14.32 6.55 9.40
C ALA A 73 -12.92 6.20 8.88
N VAL A 74 -12.89 5.61 7.70
CA VAL A 74 -11.68 5.46 6.88
C VAL A 74 -11.99 6.09 5.53
N VAL A 75 -11.08 6.92 5.04
CA VAL A 75 -11.15 7.49 3.69
C VAL A 75 -9.79 7.39 3.01
N VAL A 76 -9.80 7.25 1.69
CA VAL A 76 -8.59 7.24 0.88
C VAL A 76 -8.59 8.44 -0.05
N HIS A 77 -7.46 9.16 -0.10
CA HIS A 77 -7.25 10.24 -1.05
C HIS A 77 -5.77 10.27 -1.49
N GLY A 78 -5.54 10.18 -2.80
CA GLY A 78 -4.21 9.96 -3.35
C GLY A 78 -3.59 8.70 -2.77
N ASP A 79 -2.32 8.80 -2.37
CA ASP A 79 -1.59 7.69 -1.75
C ASP A 79 -1.81 7.55 -0.25
N ASN A 80 -2.75 8.30 0.34
CA ASN A 80 -2.97 8.33 1.78
C ASN A 80 -4.30 7.69 2.19
N VAL A 81 -4.26 6.91 3.28
CA VAL A 81 -5.39 6.39 4.03
C VAL A 81 -5.51 7.19 5.31
N TYR A 82 -6.65 7.81 5.51
CA TYR A 82 -6.97 8.63 6.68
C TYR A 82 -7.88 7.82 7.59
N VAL A 83 -7.45 7.59 8.82
CA VAL A 83 -8.16 6.77 9.80
C VAL A 83 -8.40 7.60 11.06
N VAL A 84 -9.65 7.68 11.50
CA VAL A 84 -9.96 8.22 12.83
C VAL A 84 -9.64 7.14 13.85
N ALA A 85 -8.69 7.41 14.75
CA ALA A 85 -8.26 6.55 15.84
C ALA A 85 -8.51 7.25 17.19
N ALA A 86 -8.36 6.51 18.30
CA ALA A 86 -8.55 7.04 19.65
C ALA A 86 -7.62 8.24 19.95
N GLU A 87 -6.44 8.27 19.33
CA GLU A 87 -5.42 9.31 19.52
C GLU A 87 -5.56 10.49 18.55
N GLY A 88 -6.56 10.46 17.66
CA GLY A 88 -6.81 11.50 16.65
C GLY A 88 -6.79 10.96 15.22
N LEU A 89 -6.40 11.82 14.27
CA LEU A 89 -6.31 11.45 12.85
C LEU A 89 -4.96 10.79 12.56
N VAL A 90 -4.99 9.55 12.09
CA VAL A 90 -3.80 8.85 11.60
C VAL A 90 -3.80 8.87 10.08
N ILE A 91 -2.64 9.20 9.50
CA ILE A 91 -2.40 9.20 8.06
C ILE A 91 -1.41 8.09 7.76
N LEU A 92 -1.83 7.14 6.93
CA LEU A 92 -1.02 6.01 6.48
C LEU A 92 -0.87 6.07 4.97
N ASN A 93 0.14 5.40 4.42
CA ASN A 93 0.19 5.19 2.98
C ASN A 93 -0.76 4.07 2.55
N THR A 94 -1.27 4.16 1.33
CA THR A 94 -1.96 3.06 0.66
C THR A 94 -1.04 1.84 0.55
N TYR A 95 -1.64 0.66 0.68
CA TYR A 95 -0.95 -0.61 0.51
C TYR A 95 -0.64 -0.85 -0.96
N GLN A 96 0.64 -1.06 -1.27
CA GLN A 96 1.14 -1.29 -2.62
C GLN A 96 2.14 -2.45 -2.61
N PRO A 97 1.70 -3.71 -2.71
CA PRO A 97 2.59 -4.87 -2.66
C PRO A 97 3.45 -5.01 -3.92
N SER A 98 3.00 -4.38 -5.01
CA SER A 98 3.68 -4.29 -6.29
C SER A 98 4.86 -3.32 -6.23
N LEU A 99 4.80 -2.24 -5.44
CA LEU A 99 5.88 -1.28 -5.33
C LEU A 99 6.92 -1.72 -4.29
N ARG A 100 8.07 -2.20 -4.75
CA ARG A 100 9.18 -2.54 -3.85
C ARG A 100 10.53 -2.55 -4.55
N LEU A 101 11.55 -2.25 -3.76
CA LEU A 101 12.93 -2.55 -4.12
C LEU A 101 13.21 -4.02 -3.75
N GLU A 102 13.66 -4.82 -4.69
CA GLU A 102 13.90 -6.26 -4.50
C GLU A 102 15.33 -6.67 -4.93
N PRO A 103 15.87 -7.77 -4.36
CA PRO A 103 17.20 -8.27 -4.71
C PRO A 103 17.30 -8.71 -6.19
N PRO A 104 18.52 -8.92 -6.73
CA PRO A 104 19.81 -8.87 -6.02
C PRO A 104 20.28 -7.45 -5.73
N PHE A 105 20.71 -7.22 -4.49
CA PHE A 105 21.45 -6.03 -4.10
C PHE A 105 22.94 -6.31 -4.25
N ARG A 106 23.63 -5.54 -5.08
CA ARG A 106 25.07 -5.73 -5.30
C ARG A 106 25.75 -4.40 -5.59
N LEU A 107 26.99 -4.26 -5.15
CA LEU A 107 27.85 -3.13 -5.44
C LEU A 107 28.99 -3.63 -6.33
N ASP A 108 29.19 -3.01 -7.49
CA ASP A 108 30.35 -3.25 -8.37
C ASP A 108 30.88 -1.92 -8.94
N ALA A 109 31.82 -1.99 -9.88
CA ALA A 109 32.43 -0.80 -10.48
C ALA A 109 31.43 0.11 -11.23
N ALA A 110 30.26 -0.40 -11.61
CA ALA A 110 29.21 0.38 -12.25
C ALA A 110 28.25 1.03 -11.23
N GLY A 111 28.36 0.71 -9.93
CA GLY A 111 27.53 1.28 -8.88
C GLY A 111 26.72 0.25 -8.09
N PHE A 112 25.69 0.72 -7.40
CA PHE A 112 24.80 -0.14 -6.60
C PHE A 112 23.58 -0.57 -7.42
N HIS A 113 23.45 -1.87 -7.63
CA HIS A 113 22.38 -2.48 -8.40
C HIS A 113 21.28 -2.96 -7.46
N LEU A 114 20.03 -2.74 -7.90
CA LEU A 114 18.82 -3.21 -7.25
C LEU A 114 17.76 -3.46 -8.32
N GLN A 115 16.66 -4.13 -7.96
CA GLN A 115 15.51 -4.26 -8.83
C GLN A 115 14.35 -3.42 -8.27
N LEU A 116 13.55 -2.83 -9.16
CA LEU A 116 12.28 -2.22 -8.82
C LEU A 116 11.16 -3.10 -9.37
N ARG A 117 10.23 -3.47 -8.51
CA ARG A 117 8.91 -3.91 -8.94
C ARG A 117 7.95 -2.74 -8.77
N ALA A 118 7.14 -2.51 -9.79
CA ALA A 118 6.08 -1.51 -9.81
C ALA A 118 5.04 -1.90 -10.89
N GLU A 119 3.84 -1.36 -10.79
CA GLU A 119 2.78 -1.63 -11.78
C GLU A 119 3.11 -1.00 -13.13
N SER A 120 2.59 -1.59 -14.21
CA SER A 120 2.83 -1.09 -15.56
C SER A 120 2.26 0.33 -15.70
N GLY A 121 3.09 1.28 -16.11
CA GLY A 121 2.69 2.69 -16.24
C GLY A 121 2.71 3.48 -14.92
N GLN A 122 2.97 2.85 -13.77
CA GLN A 122 3.05 3.53 -12.48
C GLN A 122 4.28 4.42 -12.43
N ALA A 123 4.11 5.73 -12.20
CA ALA A 123 5.24 6.62 -11.94
C ALA A 123 5.81 6.31 -10.55
N VAL A 124 7.12 6.08 -10.47
CA VAL A 124 7.83 5.80 -9.24
C VAL A 124 8.96 6.79 -9.06
N ARG A 125 8.97 7.46 -7.92
CA ARG A 125 10.05 8.33 -7.47
C ARG A 125 10.97 7.56 -6.55
N LEU A 126 12.22 7.38 -6.99
CA LEU A 126 13.27 6.75 -6.22
C LEU A 126 14.02 7.82 -5.45
N GLN A 127 14.05 7.64 -4.14
CA GLN A 127 14.76 8.54 -3.24
C GLN A 127 15.91 7.82 -2.55
N ARG A 128 16.95 8.59 -2.25
CA ARG A 128 18.08 8.14 -1.44
C ARG A 128 18.36 9.07 -0.27
N SER A 129 18.96 8.50 0.76
CA SER A 129 19.36 9.22 1.97
C SER A 129 20.67 8.63 2.51
N THR A 130 21.46 9.46 3.19
CA THR A 130 22.64 9.03 3.95
C THR A 130 22.38 8.98 5.46
N ASP A 131 21.27 9.53 5.93
CA ASP A 131 20.97 9.74 7.36
C ASP A 131 19.54 9.33 7.77
N LEU A 132 18.74 8.80 6.84
CA LEU A 132 17.30 8.50 6.95
C LEU A 132 16.38 9.69 7.25
N LYS A 133 16.93 10.91 7.38
CA LYS A 133 16.19 12.13 7.70
C LYS A 133 15.99 12.99 6.48
N THR A 134 17.05 13.17 5.70
CA THR A 134 17.07 13.97 4.49
C THR A 134 17.01 13.05 3.28
N TRP A 135 15.99 13.22 2.44
CA TRP A 135 15.77 12.39 1.26
C TRP A 135 15.90 13.24 0.00
N THR A 136 16.62 12.71 -0.98
CA THR A 136 16.80 13.36 -2.29
C THR A 136 16.22 12.48 -3.38
N ASP A 137 15.50 13.10 -4.32
CA ASP A 137 15.03 12.43 -5.53
C ASP A 137 16.25 12.08 -6.38
N TRP A 138 16.50 10.78 -6.53
CA TRP A 138 17.61 10.27 -7.34
C TRP A 138 17.17 10.05 -8.78
N GLN A 139 16.01 9.42 -8.99
CA GLN A 139 15.47 9.14 -10.33
C GLN A 139 13.95 8.95 -10.29
N THR A 140 13.26 9.29 -11.38
CA THR A 140 11.88 8.87 -11.63
C THR A 140 11.85 7.78 -12.69
N VAL A 141 11.09 6.73 -12.45
CA VAL A 141 10.99 5.56 -13.33
C VAL A 141 9.52 5.20 -13.53
N THR A 142 9.15 4.78 -14.72
CA THR A 142 7.84 4.18 -14.98
C THR A 142 7.93 2.68 -14.75
N GLY A 143 7.02 2.12 -13.96
CA GLY A 143 6.94 0.69 -13.73
C GLY A 143 6.59 -0.07 -15.01
N THR A 144 7.16 -1.25 -15.18
CA THR A 144 6.93 -2.12 -16.34
C THR A 144 5.87 -3.19 -16.09
N GLY A 145 5.35 -3.30 -14.86
CA GLY A 145 4.52 -4.43 -14.44
C GLY A 145 5.34 -5.68 -14.07
N SER A 146 6.67 -5.59 -14.19
CA SER A 146 7.62 -6.65 -13.85
C SER A 146 8.81 -6.09 -13.07
N SER A 147 9.72 -6.97 -12.65
CA SER A 147 10.97 -6.56 -12.02
C SER A 147 11.87 -5.91 -13.07
N GLN A 148 12.36 -4.69 -12.80
CA GLN A 148 13.26 -3.97 -13.70
C GLN A 148 14.54 -3.54 -12.98
N PRO A 149 15.71 -3.68 -13.64
CA PRO A 149 16.98 -3.36 -13.03
C PRO A 149 17.17 -1.85 -12.90
N LEU A 150 17.80 -1.45 -11.79
CA LEU A 150 18.22 -0.08 -11.50
C LEU A 150 19.67 -0.09 -11.03
N VAL A 151 20.41 0.98 -11.35
CA VAL A 151 21.81 1.15 -10.95
C VAL A 151 22.05 2.56 -10.46
N ASP A 152 22.39 2.74 -9.17
CA ASP A 152 22.93 4.01 -8.66
C ASP A 152 24.43 4.06 -8.94
N GLU A 153 24.77 4.63 -10.09
CA GLU A 153 26.15 4.82 -10.56
C GLU A 153 27.01 5.65 -9.58
N ASN A 154 26.37 6.47 -8.74
CA ASN A 154 27.07 7.32 -7.78
C ASN A 154 27.28 6.64 -6.43
N ALA A 155 26.80 5.41 -6.23
CA ALA A 155 26.83 4.75 -4.93
C ALA A 155 28.25 4.40 -4.45
N GLY A 156 29.21 4.23 -5.36
CA GLY A 156 30.59 3.90 -5.00
C GLY A 156 31.35 5.00 -4.23
N ALA A 157 30.84 6.24 -4.24
CA ALA A 157 31.50 7.38 -3.59
C ALA A 157 31.13 7.58 -2.11
N ASP A 158 30.05 6.94 -1.62
CA ASP A 158 29.53 7.18 -0.28
C ASP A 158 28.93 5.89 0.31
N PRO A 159 29.56 5.28 1.34
CA PRO A 159 29.30 3.89 1.70
C PRO A 159 27.98 3.63 2.45
N VAL A 160 27.30 4.68 2.93
CA VAL A 160 26.01 4.53 3.63
C VAL A 160 24.91 5.19 2.81
N ARG A 161 24.11 4.37 2.13
CA ARG A 161 22.93 4.81 1.38
C ARG A 161 21.71 3.98 1.72
N PHE A 162 20.62 4.68 2.00
CA PHE A 162 19.29 4.14 2.14
C PHE A 162 18.50 4.50 0.89
N TYR A 163 17.64 3.59 0.45
CA TYR A 163 16.81 3.77 -0.73
C TYR A 163 15.34 3.57 -0.36
N ARG A 164 14.46 4.34 -1.00
CA ARG A 164 13.01 4.09 -0.98
C ARG A 164 12.41 4.39 -2.33
N ALA A 165 11.32 3.70 -2.64
CA ALA A 165 10.50 3.96 -3.81
C ALA A 165 9.15 4.51 -3.33
N LEU A 166 8.66 5.54 -4.01
CA LEU A 166 7.41 6.23 -3.68
C LEU A 166 6.59 6.41 -4.95
N VAL A 167 5.27 6.38 -4.83
CA VAL A 167 4.37 6.93 -5.86
C VAL A 167 4.26 8.44 -5.61
N PRO A 168 4.30 9.29 -6.65
CA PRO A 168 4.18 10.74 -6.52
C PRO A 168 2.74 11.23 -6.30
#